data_AF-A0A5D4JIN3-F1
#
_entry.id   AF-A0A5D4JIN3-F1
#
_cell.length_a   1.000
_cell.length_b   1.000
_cell.length_c   1.000
_cell.angle_alpha   90.00
_cell.angle_beta   90.00
_cell.angle_gamma   90.00
#
_symmetry.space_group_name_H-M   'P 1'
#
loop_
_entity.id
_entity.type
_entity.pdbx_description
1 polymer ?
#
loop_
_entity_poly.entity_id
_entity_poly.type
_entity_poly.pdbx_seq_one_letter_code
_entity_poly.pdbx_strand_id
1 'polypeptide(L)'
;MSHGKTSYVCLSCRVSYKQPHDRTRQRTCPNCAQPMIHAGSAFAAPRRRDIASWRALTVLLNAGVGFHKSCCGGPGYRPRGLREVRERLTYARRSGTPVAKALVRFNVP
;
A
#
# COMPACT_ATOMS: atom_id res chain seq x y z
N MET A 1 -11.89 24.21 2.57
CA MET A 1 -11.60 23.00 1.77
C MET A 1 -11.32 21.87 2.74
N SER A 2 -12.18 20.85 2.82
CA SER A 2 -11.92 19.72 3.72
C SER A 2 -10.63 19.01 3.25
N HIS A 3 -9.56 19.14 4.03
CA HIS A 3 -8.34 18.40 3.75
C HIS A 3 -8.69 16.91 3.73
N GLY A 4 -8.64 16.30 2.55
CA GLY A 4 -9.02 14.90 2.37
C GLY A 4 -8.25 14.03 3.36
N LYS A 5 -8.97 13.25 4.16
CA LYS A 5 -8.34 12.29 5.06
C LYS A 5 -7.64 11.23 4.22
N THR A 6 -6.39 10.92 4.56
CA THR A 6 -5.62 9.83 3.99
C THR A 6 -5.38 8.77 5.05
N SER A 7 -5.02 7.57 4.62
CA SER A 7 -4.68 6.48 5.52
C SER A 7 -3.18 6.41 5.72
N TYR A 8 -2.75 6.35 6.98
CA TYR A 8 -1.41 5.97 7.37
C TYR A 8 -1.44 4.56 7.93
N VAL A 9 -0.45 3.73 7.60
CA VAL A 9 -0.41 2.31 7.93
C VAL A 9 0.83 1.96 8.74
N CYS A 10 0.64 1.26 9.85
CA CYS A 10 1.71 0.60 10.59
C CYS A 10 1.71 -0.89 10.23
N LEU A 11 2.75 -1.34 9.53
CA LEU A 11 2.86 -2.72 9.07
C LEU A 11 3.12 -3.70 10.23
N SER A 12 3.92 -3.29 11.22
CA SER A 12 4.23 -4.13 12.40
C SER A 12 3.00 -4.41 13.25
N CYS A 13 2.21 -3.36 13.54
CA CYS A 13 0.99 -3.51 14.34
C CYS A 13 -0.23 -3.98 13.53
N ARG A 14 -0.14 -3.95 12.19
CA ARG A 14 -1.24 -4.25 11.25
C ARG A 14 -2.47 -3.39 11.53
N VAL A 15 -2.25 -2.08 11.61
CA VAL A 15 -3.29 -1.07 11.87
C VAL A 15 -3.17 0.08 10.89
N SER A 16 -4.30 0.77 10.66
CA SER A 16 -4.35 1.98 9.86
C SER A 16 -5.12 3.08 10.58
N TYR A 17 -4.65 4.31 10.46
CA TYR A 17 -5.34 5.48 11.01
C TYR A 17 -5.63 6.48 9.89
N LYS A 18 -6.87 6.97 9.85
CA LYS A 18 -7.26 8.06 8.94
C LYS A 18 -6.88 9.39 9.57
N GLN A 19 -6.01 10.14 8.89
CA GLN A 19 -5.52 11.43 9.37
C GLN A 19 -5.50 12.44 8.22
N PRO A 20 -5.49 13.76 8.50
CA PRO A 20 -5.23 14.75 7.48
C PRO A 20 -3.89 14.47 6.78
N HIS A 21 -3.85 14.65 5.47
CA HIS A 21 -2.60 14.51 4.72
C HIS A 21 -1.64 15.63 5.13
N ASP A 22 -0.47 15.23 5.61
CA ASP A 22 0.61 16.12 6.01
C ASP A 22 1.91 15.56 5.46
N ARG A 23 2.59 16.35 4.63
CA ARG A 23 3.86 15.98 3.98
C ARG A 23 5.07 16.34 4.83
N THR A 24 4.89 17.21 5.82
CA THR A 24 5.97 17.75 6.66
C THR A 24 6.21 16.89 7.89
N ARG A 25 5.14 16.30 8.44
CA ARG A 25 5.20 15.51 9.66
C ARG A 25 5.23 14.01 9.39
N GLN A 26 6.30 13.35 9.82
CA GLN A 26 6.30 11.89 9.92
C GLN A 26 5.30 11.44 10.99
N ARG A 27 4.39 10.54 10.62
CA ARG A 27 3.39 9.98 11.53
C ARG A 27 3.96 8.75 12.22
N THR A 28 3.79 8.66 13.53
CA THR A 28 4.20 7.50 14.34
C THR A 28 2.98 6.69 14.77
N CYS A 29 3.15 5.39 14.91
CA CYS A 29 2.09 4.50 15.38
C CYS A 29 1.85 4.72 16.88
N PRO A 30 0.61 4.95 17.33
CA PRO A 30 0.31 5.08 18.76
C PRO A 30 0.63 3.83 19.59
N ASN A 31 0.70 2.65 18.96
CA ASN A 31 0.90 1.38 19.67
C ASN A 31 2.38 1.02 19.85
N CYS A 32 3.25 1.38 18.90
CA CYS A 32 4.65 0.92 18.88
C CYS A 32 5.66 2.02 18.57
N ALA A 33 5.21 3.26 18.46
CA ALA A 33 6.00 4.44 18.08
C ALA A 33 6.72 4.37 16.73
N GLN A 34 6.59 3.28 15.95
CA GLN A 34 7.25 3.14 14.66
C GLN A 34 6.67 4.09 13.59
N PRO A 35 7.49 4.53 12.63
CA PRO A 35 7.02 5.31 11.50
C PRO A 35 5.89 4.61 10.74
N MET A 36 4.89 5.39 10.35
CA MET A 36 3.76 4.92 9.56
C MET A 36 3.93 5.32 8.10
N ILE A 37 3.55 4.42 7.20
CA ILE A 37 3.62 4.67 5.76
C ILE A 37 2.31 5.31 5.29
N HIS A 38 2.43 6.35 4.48
CA HIS A 38 1.28 6.95 3.80
C HIS A 38 0.74 5.99 2.73
N ALA A 39 -0.44 5.42 2.96
CA ALA A 39 -1.06 4.43 2.07
C ALA A 39 -2.02 5.05 1.05
N GLY A 40 -2.52 6.27 1.29
CA GLY A 40 -3.40 6.98 0.36
C GLY A 40 -4.88 6.99 0.77
N SER A 41 -5.65 7.82 0.07
CA SER A 41 -7.06 8.13 0.39
C SER A 41 -8.05 7.03 -0.02
N ALA A 42 -7.68 6.15 -0.94
CA ALA A 42 -8.49 5.01 -1.37
C ALA A 42 -8.19 3.72 -0.59
N PHE A 43 -7.27 3.77 0.37
CA PHE A 43 -6.84 2.59 1.10
C PHE A 43 -7.97 2.01 1.96
N ALA A 44 -8.21 0.71 1.80
CA ALA A 44 -9.07 -0.09 2.65
C ALA A 44 -8.21 -1.10 3.42
N ALA A 45 -8.20 -1.01 4.75
CA ALA A 45 -7.40 -1.87 5.59
C ALA A 45 -7.90 -3.32 5.56
N PRO A 46 -7.02 -4.32 5.35
CA PRO A 46 -7.37 -5.72 5.54
C PRO A 46 -7.74 -6.00 7.01
N ARG A 47 -8.46 -7.11 7.24
CA ARG A 47 -8.68 -7.61 8.61
C ARG A 47 -7.32 -7.83 9.28
N ARG A 48 -7.17 -7.45 10.56
CA ARG A 48 -5.88 -7.54 11.28
C ARG A 48 -5.27 -8.96 11.30
N ARG A 49 -6.13 -9.98 11.33
CA ARG A 49 -5.75 -11.41 11.31
C ARG A 49 -5.39 -11.96 9.93
N ASP A 50 -5.64 -11.21 8.86
CA ASP A 50 -5.34 -11.64 7.50
C ASP A 50 -3.86 -11.41 7.17
N ILE A 51 -3.03 -12.34 7.65
CA ILE A 51 -1.57 -12.27 7.52
C ILE A 51 -1.14 -12.20 6.05
N ALA A 52 -1.84 -12.89 5.15
CA ALA A 52 -1.50 -12.93 3.73
C ALA A 52 -1.69 -11.56 3.08
N SER A 53 -2.83 -10.91 3.30
CA SER A 53 -3.09 -9.56 2.81
C SER A 53 -2.13 -8.53 3.40
N TRP A 54 -1.82 -8.62 4.70
CA TRP A 54 -0.86 -7.73 5.34
C TRP A 54 0.56 -7.89 4.78
N ARG A 55 0.99 -9.13 4.50
CA ARG A 55 2.29 -9.37 3.86
C ARG A 55 2.35 -8.84 2.42
N ALA A 56 1.27 -9.00 1.65
CA ALA A 56 1.17 -8.39 0.32
C ALA A 56 1.25 -6.86 0.39
N LEU A 57 0.53 -6.26 1.35
CA LEU A 57 0.54 -4.82 1.59
C LEU A 57 1.94 -4.30 1.98
N THR A 58 2.68 -5.04 2.81
CA THR A 58 4.07 -4.71 3.15
C THR A 58 4.93 -4.55 1.90
N VAL A 59 4.81 -5.47 0.94
CA VAL A 59 5.58 -5.40 -0.32
C VAL A 59 5.17 -4.18 -1.15
N LEU A 60 3.86 -3.93 -1.27
CA LEU A 60 3.34 -2.80 -2.04
C LEU A 60 3.82 -1.46 -1.47
N LEU A 61 3.60 -1.23 -0.17
CA LEU A 61 3.91 0.05 0.46
C LEU A 61 5.42 0.32 0.50
N ASN A 62 6.25 -0.69 0.74
CA ASN A 62 7.70 -0.52 0.67
C ASN A 62 8.22 -0.28 -0.76
N ALA A 63 7.51 -0.76 -1.78
CA ALA A 63 7.80 -0.44 -3.18
C ALA A 63 7.25 0.93 -3.62
N GLY A 64 6.70 1.74 -2.69
CA GLY A 64 6.09 3.04 -2.99
C GLY A 64 4.71 2.94 -3.67
N VAL A 65 4.11 1.75 -3.69
CA VAL A 65 2.81 1.52 -4.33
C VAL A 65 1.69 1.79 -3.35
N GLY A 66 1.13 3.01 -3.41
CA GLY A 66 -0.01 3.45 -2.64
C GLY A 66 -1.38 3.24 -3.30
N PHE A 67 -2.41 3.66 -2.59
CA PHE A 67 -3.84 3.59 -2.94
C PHE A 67 -4.41 5.00 -3.03
N HIS A 68 -3.99 5.75 -4.04
CA HIS A 68 -4.47 7.11 -4.30
C HIS A 68 -5.62 7.08 -5.30
N LYS A 69 -6.65 7.91 -5.07
CA LYS A 69 -7.66 8.17 -6.09
C LYS A 69 -7.14 9.20 -7.09
N SER A 70 -7.47 9.02 -8.36
CA SER A 70 -7.38 10.07 -9.37
C SER A 70 -8.71 10.84 -9.43
N CYS A 71 -8.75 11.95 -10.17
CA CYS A 71 -9.98 12.74 -10.34
C CYS A 71 -11.16 11.92 -10.88
N CYS A 72 -10.89 10.86 -11.64
CA CYS A 72 -11.91 10.05 -12.33
C CYS A 72 -11.87 8.55 -11.95
N GLY A 73 -11.13 8.13 -10.91
CA GLY A 73 -11.00 6.71 -10.61
C GLY A 73 -10.35 6.31 -9.28
N GLY A 74 -10.46 5.02 -8.97
CA GLY A 74 -9.78 4.38 -7.85
C GLY A 74 -8.28 4.12 -8.13
N PRO A 75 -7.57 3.46 -7.21
CA PRO A 75 -6.12 3.24 -7.30
C PRO A 75 -5.70 2.22 -8.38
N GLY A 76 -6.65 1.77 -9.21
CA GLY A 76 -6.47 0.66 -10.13
C GLY A 76 -6.31 -0.68 -9.41
N TYR A 77 -5.79 -1.67 -10.14
CA TYR A 77 -5.53 -3.00 -9.60
C TYR A 77 -4.41 -2.98 -8.56
N ARG A 78 -4.62 -3.74 -7.48
CA ARG A 78 -3.62 -4.03 -6.45
C ARG A 78 -3.72 -5.50 -6.06
N PRO A 79 -2.60 -6.24 -6.03
CA PRO A 79 -2.60 -7.63 -5.62
C PRO A 79 -3.04 -7.72 -4.15
N ARG A 80 -3.94 -8.66 -3.88
CA ARG A 80 -4.51 -8.89 -2.55
C ARG A 80 -3.80 -10.02 -1.80
N GLY A 81 -2.99 -10.82 -2.51
CA GLY A 81 -2.28 -11.95 -1.94
C GLY A 81 -0.81 -12.05 -2.33
N LEU A 82 -0.07 -12.84 -1.55
CA LEU A 82 1.35 -13.11 -1.78
C LEU A 82 1.64 -13.81 -3.11
N ARG A 83 0.71 -14.65 -3.58
CA ARG A 83 0.86 -15.34 -4.87
C ARG A 83 0.97 -14.33 -6.01
N GLU A 84 0.00 -13.43 -6.11
CA GLU A 84 -0.04 -12.38 -7.13
C GLU A 84 1.18 -11.45 -7.05
N VAL A 85 1.63 -11.13 -5.83
CA VAL A 85 2.85 -10.35 -5.61
C VAL A 85 4.08 -11.10 -6.14
N ARG A 86 4.22 -12.39 -5.82
CA ARG A 86 5.35 -13.20 -6.30
C ARG A 86 5.39 -13.30 -7.81
N GLU A 87 4.25 -13.53 -8.46
CA GLU A 87 4.14 -13.57 -9.93
C GLU A 87 4.66 -12.26 -10.55
N ARG A 88 4.27 -11.11 -9.99
CA ARG A 88 4.71 -9.78 -10.44
C ARG A 88 6.17 -9.49 -10.17
N LEU A 89 6.70 -9.94 -9.03
CA LEU A 89 8.13 -9.81 -8.71
C LEU A 89 8.98 -10.70 -9.64
N THR A 90 8.52 -11.91 -9.95
CA THR A 90 9.17 -12.78 -10.93
C THR A 90 9.16 -12.15 -12.32
N TYR A 91 8.03 -11.60 -12.75
CA TYR A 91 7.93 -10.86 -14.00
C TYR A 91 8.89 -9.64 -14.02
N ALA A 92 8.94 -8.86 -12.94
CA ALA A 92 9.85 -7.71 -12.82
C ALA A 92 11.31 -8.14 -13.02
N ARG A 93 11.73 -9.23 -12.36
CA ARG A 93 13.08 -9.80 -12.49
C ARG A 93 13.38 -10.28 -13.90
N ARG A 94 12.44 -10.98 -14.54
CA ARG A 94 12.63 -11.54 -15.90
C ARG A 94 12.66 -10.48 -17.00
N SER A 95 11.84 -9.43 -16.85
CA SER A 95 11.66 -8.40 -17.89
C SER A 95 12.50 -7.14 -17.68
N GLY A 96 13.18 -7.01 -16.53
CA GLY A 96 13.82 -5.76 -16.12
C GLY A 96 12.83 -4.63 -15.79
N THR A 97 11.53 -4.89 -15.75
CA THR A 97 10.53 -3.87 -15.40
C THR A 97 10.72 -3.43 -13.94
N PRO A 98 10.65 -2.11 -13.63
CA PRO A 98 10.68 -1.64 -12.25
C PRO A 98 9.61 -2.29 -11.38
N VAL A 99 9.99 -2.72 -10.17
CA VAL A 99 9.11 -3.47 -9.25
C VAL A 99 7.77 -2.78 -9.02
N ALA A 100 7.78 -1.47 -8.77
CA ALA A 100 6.55 -0.69 -8.57
C ALA A 100 5.60 -0.79 -9.78
N LYS A 101 6.13 -0.74 -11.01
CA LYS A 101 5.34 -0.85 -12.25
C LYS A 101 4.81 -2.26 -12.46
N ALA A 102 5.60 -3.29 -12.12
CA ALA A 102 5.15 -4.67 -12.20
C ALA A 102 4.05 -5.00 -11.16
N LEU A 103 4.18 -4.49 -9.94
CA LEU A 103 3.22 -4.74 -8.85
C LEU A 103 1.81 -4.21 -9.14
N VAL A 104 1.67 -3.22 -10.01
CA VAL A 104 0.37 -2.62 -10.38
C VAL A 104 -0.21 -3.17 -11.67
N ARG A 105 0.49 -4.09 -12.35
CA ARG A 105 -0.03 -4.71 -13.58
C ARG A 105 -1.18 -5.66 -13.25
N PHE A 106 -2.25 -5.53 -14.03
CA PHE A 106 -3.42 -6.41 -13.93
C PHE A 106 -3.08 -7.84 -14.34
N ASN A 107 -2.42 -7.99 -15.50
CA ASN A 107 -1.95 -9.28 -16.01
C ASN A 107 -0.42 -9.31 -16.08
N VAL A 108 0.16 -10.44 -15.69
CA VAL A 108 1.56 -10.80 -15.96
C VAL A 108 1.56 -12.11 -16.75
N PRO A 109 2.38 -12.24 -17.80
CA PRO A 109 2.55 -13.49 -18.54
C PRO A 109 3.13 -14.61 -17.69
#